data_AF-A0A9N9LGX2-F1
#
_entry.id   AF-A0A9N9LGX2-F1
#
_cell.length_a   1.000
_cell.length_b   1.000
_cell.length_c   1.000
_cell.angle_alpha   90.00
_cell.angle_beta   90.00
_cell.angle_gamma   90.00
#
_symmetry.space_group_name_H-M   'P 1'
#
loop_
_entity.id
_entity.type
_entity.pdbx_description
1 polymer ?
#
loop_
_entity_poly.entity_id
_entity_poly.type
_entity_poly.pdbx_seq_one_letter_code
_entity_poly.pdbx_strand_id
1 'polypeptide(L)'
;MSDRLAQAKVVWWNSSLMYDLCPHCETIHRHRFDGNYTTKKLRVSRCHRIDISGRYEIRFPFNEVSKEADYEIDTERALFVASGEDPTDYFLEIESDARLPRMIKAIKSRRRWSEAIEEDNKLVCEKRFAASQAGGGALHFPSFL
;
A
#
# COMPACT_ATOMS: atom_id res chain seq x y z
N MET A 1 29.01 -11.00 22.99
CA MET A 1 29.19 -11.36 21.57
C MET A 1 28.00 -10.78 20.82
N SER A 2 28.22 -9.96 19.80
CA SER A 2 27.12 -9.34 19.06
C SER A 2 26.55 -10.40 18.13
N ASP A 3 25.38 -10.96 18.48
CA ASP A 3 24.61 -11.82 17.57
C ASP A 3 24.24 -10.98 16.35
N ARG A 4 25.03 -11.13 15.27
CA ARG A 4 24.69 -10.57 13.97
C ARG A 4 23.50 -11.35 13.45
N LEU A 5 22.31 -10.75 13.54
CA LEU A 5 21.10 -11.32 12.96
C LEU A 5 21.25 -11.44 11.44
N ALA A 6 20.69 -12.50 10.88
CA ALA A 6 20.56 -12.66 9.44
C ALA A 6 19.75 -11.50 8.85
N GLN A 7 19.99 -11.17 7.59
CA GLN A 7 19.31 -10.08 6.90
C GLN A 7 18.46 -10.63 5.76
N ALA A 8 17.23 -10.13 5.66
CA ALA A 8 16.31 -10.43 4.56
C ALA A 8 16.22 -9.23 3.64
N LYS A 9 16.53 -9.41 2.35
CA LYS A 9 16.35 -8.38 1.33
C LYS A 9 14.86 -8.27 1.00
N VAL A 10 14.31 -7.06 1.04
CA VAL A 10 12.97 -6.79 0.48
C VAL A 10 13.08 -6.78 -1.05
N VAL A 11 12.26 -7.60 -1.70
CA VAL A 11 12.21 -7.71 -3.17
C VAL A 11 11.13 -6.82 -3.77
N TRP A 12 10.00 -6.66 -3.08
CA TRP A 12 8.97 -5.69 -3.46
C TRP A 12 8.09 -5.30 -2.26
N TRP A 13 7.49 -4.11 -2.30
CA TRP A 13 6.63 -3.62 -1.23
C TRP A 13 5.67 -2.52 -1.71
N ASN A 14 4.68 -2.22 -0.90
CA ASN A 14 3.83 -1.03 -1.04
C ASN A 14 3.59 -0.40 0.34
N SER A 15 2.62 0.50 0.44
CA SER A 15 2.29 1.19 1.69
C SER A 15 1.83 0.29 2.84
N SER A 16 1.41 -0.95 2.56
CA SER A 16 0.77 -1.85 3.54
C SER A 16 1.39 -3.25 3.63
N LEU A 17 2.13 -3.68 2.61
CA LEU A 17 2.70 -5.01 2.49
C LEU A 17 4.14 -4.93 2.03
N MET A 18 4.96 -5.84 2.52
CA MET A 18 6.33 -6.06 2.05
C MET A 18 6.51 -7.55 1.76
N TYR A 19 7.44 -7.82 0.85
CA TYR A 19 7.81 -9.15 0.45
C TYR A 19 9.32 -9.25 0.44
N ASP A 20 9.84 -10.24 1.17
CA ASP A 20 11.26 -10.39 1.44
C ASP A 20 11.71 -11.83 1.19
N LEU A 21 12.94 -11.97 0.69
CA LEU A 21 13.62 -13.25 0.57
C LEU A 21 14.04 -13.71 1.97
N CYS A 22 13.40 -14.77 2.47
CA CYS A 22 13.70 -15.26 3.80
C CYS A 22 15.10 -15.90 3.83
N PRO A 23 16.00 -15.45 4.74
CA PRO A 23 17.36 -15.98 4.82
C PRO A 23 17.44 -17.43 5.34
N HIS A 24 16.31 -18.03 5.72
CA HIS A 24 16.27 -19.39 6.30
C HIS A 24 15.69 -20.45 5.36
N CYS A 25 14.81 -20.08 4.43
CA CYS A 25 14.18 -21.02 3.49
C CYS A 25 14.29 -20.59 2.03
N GLU A 26 14.90 -19.43 1.76
CA GLU A 26 15.13 -18.91 0.41
C GLU A 26 13.85 -18.69 -0.41
N THR A 27 12.69 -18.71 0.24
CA THR A 27 11.40 -18.38 -0.37
C THR A 27 10.93 -16.99 0.03
N ILE A 28 10.02 -16.43 -0.77
CA ILE A 28 9.46 -15.10 -0.53
C ILE A 28 8.40 -15.18 0.57
N HIS A 29 8.63 -14.41 1.63
CA HIS A 29 7.66 -14.21 2.69
C HIS A 29 6.89 -12.92 2.48
N ARG A 30 5.65 -12.90 2.98
CA ARG A 30 4.78 -11.71 2.96
C ARG A 30 4.54 -11.22 4.38
N HIS A 31 4.86 -9.95 4.65
CA HIS A 31 4.55 -9.29 5.92
C HIS A 31 3.74 -8.01 5.72
N ARG A 32 3.12 -7.56 6.81
CA ARG A 32 2.55 -6.21 6.87
C ARG A 32 3.66 -5.18 6.96
N PHE A 33 3.44 -4.06 6.30
CA PHE A 33 4.26 -2.86 6.37
C PHE A 33 3.42 -1.70 6.90
N ASP A 34 4.03 -0.89 7.75
CA ASP A 34 3.41 0.23 8.48
C ASP A 34 3.91 1.59 7.99
N GLY A 35 4.67 1.65 6.88
CA GLY A 35 5.22 2.90 6.35
C GLY A 35 6.50 3.39 7.04
N ASN A 36 6.90 2.79 8.16
CA ASN A 36 8.06 3.25 8.91
C ASN A 36 9.35 2.63 8.36
N TYR A 37 10.28 3.41 7.82
CA TYR A 37 11.56 2.87 7.31
C TYR A 37 12.71 2.97 8.31
N THR A 38 12.56 3.77 9.37
CA THR A 38 13.64 4.12 10.30
C THR A 38 13.80 3.14 11.46
N THR A 39 12.74 2.41 11.80
CA THR A 39 12.77 1.38 12.84
C THR A 39 13.37 0.10 12.29
N LYS A 40 14.36 -0.47 13.01
CA LYS A 40 14.90 -1.79 12.70
C LYS A 40 13.77 -2.82 12.73
N LYS A 41 13.43 -3.36 11.57
CA LYS A 41 12.33 -4.33 11.47
C LYS A 41 12.85 -5.73 11.69
N LEU A 42 12.72 -6.18 12.93
CA LEU A 42 12.95 -7.57 13.28
C LEU A 42 11.70 -8.40 12.97
N ARG A 43 11.89 -9.48 12.21
CA ARG A 43 10.83 -10.45 11.90
C ARG A 43 11.26 -11.83 12.32
N VAL A 44 10.27 -12.67 12.63
CA VAL A 44 10.46 -14.09 12.92
C VAL A 44 10.01 -14.88 11.70
N SER A 45 10.88 -15.72 11.16
CA SER A 45 10.53 -16.69 10.14
C SER A 45 9.59 -17.71 10.73
N ARG A 46 8.39 -17.84 10.17
CA ARG A 46 7.47 -18.93 10.52
C ARG A 46 7.82 -20.25 9.82
N CYS A 47 8.66 -20.20 8.78
CA CYS A 47 9.13 -21.36 8.04
C CYS A 47 10.19 -22.16 8.80
N HIS A 48 10.97 -21.51 9.68
CA HIS A 48 12.05 -22.16 10.40
C HIS A 48 11.50 -22.76 11.69
N ARG A 49 11.25 -24.07 11.64
CA ARG A 49 11.09 -24.90 12.83
C ARG A 49 12.48 -25.42 13.15
N ILE A 50 12.94 -25.20 14.39
CA ILE A 50 14.08 -25.82 15.08
C ILE A 50 15.11 -24.75 15.56
N ASP A 51 15.25 -24.74 16.89
CA ASP A 51 16.33 -24.30 17.80
C ASP A 51 17.09 -22.96 17.70
N ILE A 52 17.13 -22.24 16.59
CA ILE A 52 17.74 -20.89 16.54
C ILE A 52 16.62 -19.85 16.53
N SER A 53 16.80 -18.72 17.23
CA SER A 53 15.86 -17.61 17.08
C SER A 53 15.85 -17.22 15.60
N GLY A 54 14.83 -17.67 14.85
CA GLY A 54 14.64 -17.43 13.41
C GLY A 54 14.31 -15.97 13.12
N ARG A 55 14.98 -15.07 13.84
CA ARG A 55 14.86 -13.64 13.78
C ARG A 55 15.82 -13.15 12.72
N TYR A 56 15.32 -12.33 11.83
CA TYR A 56 16.12 -11.62 10.86
C TYR A 56 15.71 -10.16 10.81
N GLU A 57 16.64 -9.33 10.36
CA GLU A 57 16.43 -7.91 10.11
C GLU A 57 16.06 -7.71 8.64
N ILE A 58 15.01 -6.94 8.40
CA ILE A 58 14.64 -6.58 7.03
C ILE A 58 15.54 -5.45 6.54
N ARG A 59 16.01 -5.58 5.29
CA ARG A 59 16.73 -4.54 4.58
C ARG A 59 16.01 -4.13 3.31
N PHE A 60 15.70 -2.83 3.24
CA PHE A 60 15.22 -2.21 2.01
C PHE A 60 16.40 -1.91 1.07
N PRO A 61 16.15 -1.89 -0.26
CA PRO A 61 17.17 -1.61 -1.27
C PRO A 61 17.40 -0.10 -1.42
N PHE A 62 17.63 0.59 -0.31
CA PHE A 62 18.04 1.99 -0.31
C PHE A 62 18.76 2.30 1.00
N ASN A 63 19.51 3.39 1.00
CA ASN A 63 20.29 3.81 2.14
C ASN A 63 20.11 5.32 2.38
N GLU A 64 19.58 5.68 3.54
CA GLU A 64 19.31 7.07 3.90
C GLU A 64 20.58 7.91 4.07
N VAL A 65 21.72 7.28 4.37
CA VAL A 65 23.03 7.93 4.58
C VAL A 65 23.73 8.17 3.24
N SER A 66 23.86 7.14 2.40
CA SER A 66 24.50 7.29 1.07
C SER A 66 23.59 7.93 0.02
N LYS A 67 22.29 8.05 0.31
CA LYS A 67 21.25 8.54 -0.63
C LYS A 67 21.08 7.66 -1.87
N GLU A 68 21.59 6.43 -1.84
CA GLU A 68 21.41 5.45 -2.89
C GLU A 68 20.04 4.77 -2.75
N ALA A 69 19.39 4.53 -3.88
CA ALA A 69 18.10 3.87 -3.97
C ALA A 69 18.10 2.94 -5.19
N ASP A 70 18.06 1.64 -4.91
CA ASP A 70 18.12 0.56 -5.90
C ASP A 70 16.74 -0.08 -6.04
N TYR A 71 15.75 0.73 -6.39
CA TYR A 71 14.39 0.28 -6.66
C TYR A 71 13.72 1.03 -7.79
N GLU A 72 12.72 0.38 -8.37
CA GLU A 72 11.88 0.86 -9.46
C GLU A 72 10.42 0.92 -8.98
N ILE A 73 9.59 1.69 -9.69
CA ILE A 73 8.16 1.83 -9.39
C ILE A 73 7.37 1.11 -10.48
N ASP A 74 6.77 -0.02 -10.12
CA ASP A 74 5.72 -0.65 -10.92
C ASP A 74 4.41 0.14 -10.71
N THR A 75 4.12 1.02 -11.67
CA THR A 75 2.93 1.88 -11.61
C THR A 75 1.62 1.14 -11.83
N GLU A 76 1.64 0.01 -12.54
CA GLU A 76 0.44 -0.79 -12.82
C GLU A 76 -0.06 -1.49 -11.56
N ARG A 77 0.88 -1.99 -10.74
CA ARG A 77 0.59 -2.70 -9.49
C ARG A 77 0.71 -1.79 -8.26
N ALA A 78 1.18 -0.55 -8.45
CA ALA A 78 1.53 0.40 -7.39
C ALA A 78 2.47 -0.23 -6.35
N LEU A 79 3.55 -0.83 -6.84
CA LEU A 79 4.60 -1.46 -6.05
C LEU A 79 5.92 -0.73 -6.22
N PHE A 80 6.69 -0.71 -5.15
CA PHE A 80 8.13 -0.50 -5.22
C PHE A 80 8.78 -1.87 -5.38
N VAL A 81 9.70 -2.00 -6.33
CA VAL A 81 10.35 -3.25 -6.71
C VAL A 81 11.86 -3.04 -6.62
N ALA A 82 12.59 -3.89 -5.90
CA ALA A 82 14.05 -3.78 -5.87
C ALA A 82 14.62 -3.98 -7.28
N SER A 83 15.63 -3.21 -7.66
CA SER A 83 16.18 -3.25 -9.02
C SER A 83 16.66 -4.65 -9.38
N GLY A 84 16.26 -5.11 -10.57
CA GLY A 84 16.53 -6.45 -11.09
C GLY A 84 15.61 -7.58 -10.58
N GLU A 85 14.66 -7.28 -9.68
CA GLU A 85 13.61 -8.24 -9.32
C GLU A 85 12.41 -8.12 -10.25
N ASP A 86 11.72 -9.24 -10.54
CA ASP A 86 10.48 -9.25 -11.31
C ASP A 86 9.35 -9.93 -10.49
N PRO A 87 8.32 -9.19 -10.06
CA PRO A 87 7.21 -9.76 -9.31
C PRO A 87 6.16 -10.46 -10.19
N THR A 88 6.32 -10.48 -11.51
CA THR A 88 5.29 -10.92 -12.47
C THR A 88 4.81 -12.33 -12.18
N ASP A 89 5.72 -13.31 -12.06
CA ASP A 89 5.36 -14.71 -11.81
C ASP A 89 4.58 -14.88 -10.51
N TYR A 90 4.98 -14.18 -9.45
CA TYR A 90 4.30 -14.20 -8.15
C TYR A 90 2.85 -13.71 -8.25
N PHE A 91 2.60 -12.65 -9.01
CA PHE A 91 1.25 -12.12 -9.19
C PHE A 91 0.42 -12.92 -10.18
N LEU A 92 1.01 -13.56 -11.19
CA LEU A 92 0.30 -14.48 -12.07
C LEU A 92 -0.28 -15.67 -11.30
N GLU A 93 0.51 -16.24 -10.38
CA GLU A 93 0.03 -17.30 -9.48
C GLU A 93 -1.14 -16.82 -8.59
N ILE A 94 -1.04 -15.61 -8.02
CA ILE A 94 -2.09 -15.05 -7.14
C ILE A 94 -3.35 -14.62 -7.89
N GLU A 95 -3.21 -14.11 -9.11
CA GLU A 95 -4.34 -13.73 -9.98
C GLU A 95 -5.16 -14.96 -10.36
N SER A 96 -4.50 -16.10 -10.60
CA SER A 96 -5.17 -17.38 -10.84
C SER A 96 -6.00 -17.86 -9.64
N ASP A 97 -5.59 -17.49 -8.41
CA ASP A 97 -6.22 -17.91 -7.15
C ASP A 97 -7.28 -16.90 -6.63
N ALA A 98 -7.71 -15.94 -7.45
CA ALA A 98 -8.70 -14.89 -7.13
C ALA A 98 -8.38 -14.01 -5.89
N ARG A 99 -7.15 -14.05 -5.39
CA ARG A 99 -6.70 -13.38 -4.16
C ARG A 99 -5.86 -12.14 -4.43
N LEU A 100 -6.19 -11.39 -5.49
CA LEU A 100 -5.58 -10.08 -5.73
C LEU A 100 -5.63 -9.24 -4.45
N PRO A 101 -4.48 -8.70 -4.00
CA PRO A 101 -4.46 -7.81 -2.84
C PRO A 101 -5.52 -6.72 -3.00
N ARG A 102 -6.37 -6.53 -1.96
CA ARG A 102 -7.47 -5.54 -1.99
C ARG A 102 -7.05 -4.17 -2.52
N MET A 103 -5.80 -3.79 -2.27
CA MET A 103 -5.23 -2.52 -2.73
C MET A 103 -5.15 -2.42 -4.26
N ILE A 104 -4.72 -3.48 -4.97
CA ILE A 104 -4.65 -3.47 -6.45
C ILE A 104 -6.05 -3.31 -7.05
N LYS A 105 -7.04 -4.04 -6.49
CA LYS A 105 -8.45 -3.87 -6.90
C LYS A 105 -8.95 -2.45 -6.65
N ALA A 106 -8.61 -1.88 -5.49
CA ALA A 106 -8.99 -0.51 -5.16
C ALA A 106 -8.33 0.53 -6.08
N ILE A 107 -7.07 0.33 -6.48
CA ILE A 107 -6.36 1.22 -7.40
C ILE A 107 -6.98 1.18 -8.80
N LYS A 108 -7.24 -0.02 -9.33
CA LYS A 108 -7.91 -0.17 -10.64
C LYS A 108 -9.28 0.52 -10.69
N SER A 109 -9.97 0.63 -9.56
CA SER A 109 -11.26 1.33 -9.47
C SER A 109 -11.16 2.84 -9.23
N ARG A 110 -9.98 3.40 -8.94
CA ARG A 110 -9.83 4.84 -8.64
C ARG A 110 -9.74 5.63 -9.94
N ARG A 111 -10.40 6.79 -9.95
CA ARG A 111 -10.22 7.82 -10.99
C ARG A 111 -8.75 8.24 -11.04
N ARG A 112 -8.19 8.35 -12.24
CA ARG A 112 -6.80 8.81 -12.40
C ARG A 112 -6.72 10.30 -12.06
N TRP A 113 -5.57 10.74 -11.53
CA TRP A 113 -5.37 12.16 -11.22
C TRP A 113 -5.50 13.04 -12.48
N SER A 114 -5.09 12.52 -13.64
CA SER A 114 -5.20 13.19 -14.95
C SER A 114 -6.64 13.35 -15.45
N GLU A 115 -7.57 12.59 -14.88
CA GLU A 115 -9.00 12.67 -15.22
C GLU A 115 -9.75 13.59 -14.23
N ALA A 116 -9.09 14.09 -13.20
CA ALA A 116 -9.67 15.06 -12.28
C ALA A 116 -9.82 16.39 -13.03
N ILE A 117 -11.07 16.83 -13.17
CA ILE A 117 -11.42 18.15 -13.66
C ILE A 117 -11.86 18.92 -12.42
N GLU A 118 -11.24 20.07 -12.16
CA GLU A 118 -11.73 20.98 -11.12
C GLU A 118 -13.13 21.45 -11.52
N GLU A 119 -14.14 21.07 -10.75
CA GLU A 119 -15.47 21.66 -10.90
C GLU A 119 -15.41 23.07 -10.32
N ASP A 120 -15.61 24.07 -11.17
CA ASP A 120 -15.65 25.46 -10.78
C ASP A 120 -16.80 25.66 -9.77
N ASN A 121 -16.46 25.83 -8.49
CA ASN A 121 -17.38 25.79 -7.33
C ASN A 121 -18.53 26.80 -7.40
N LYS A 122 -18.47 27.79 -8.31
CA LYS A 122 -19.56 28.73 -8.56
C LYS A 122 -20.84 28.03 -9.06
N LEU A 123 -20.71 27.09 -10.00
CA LEU A 123 -21.88 26.40 -10.58
C LEU A 123 -22.54 25.41 -9.62
N VAL A 124 -21.77 24.82 -8.69
CA VAL A 124 -22.29 23.89 -7.67
C VAL A 124 -23.09 24.64 -6.61
N CYS A 125 -22.67 25.86 -6.26
CA CYS A 125 -23.39 26.71 -5.31
C CYS A 125 -24.72 27.23 -5.90
N GLU A 126 -24.71 27.64 -7.16
CA GLU A 126 -25.91 28.13 -7.87
C GLU A 126 -26.95 27.01 -8.09
N LYS A 127 -26.52 25.79 -8.44
CA LYS A 127 -27.42 24.64 -8.61
C LYS A 127 -28.07 24.21 -7.28
N ARG A 128 -27.34 24.31 -6.16
CA ARG A 128 -27.89 24.02 -4.82
C ARG A 128 -28.89 25.08 -4.35
N PHE A 129 -28.65 26.35 -4.66
CA PHE A 129 -29.59 27.45 -4.39
C PHE A 129 -30.88 27.35 -5.22
N ALA A 130 -30.77 26.97 -6.50
CA ALA A 130 -31.94 26.78 -7.36
C ALA A 130 -32.81 25.60 -6.89
N ALA A 131 -32.20 24.51 -6.44
CA ALA A 131 -32.92 23.34 -5.91
C ALA A 131 -33.65 23.64 -4.59
N SER A 132 -33.13 24.52 -3.73
CA SER A 132 -33.82 24.92 -2.49
C SER A 132 -35.02 25.84 -2.75
N GLN A 133 -35.04 26.58 -3.86
CA GLN A 133 -36.16 27.46 -4.22
C GLN A 133 -37.31 26.72 -4.93
N ALA A 134 -37.02 25.60 -5.60
CA ALA A 134 -38.04 24.78 -6.26
C ALA A 134 -38.88 23.90 -5.30
N GLY A 135 -38.48 23.77 -4.02
CA GLY A 135 -39.14 22.95 -3.01
C GLY A 135 -40.05 23.71 -2.03
N GLY A 136 -40.31 25.00 -2.25
CA GLY A 136 -41.06 25.88 -1.36
C GLY A 136 -42.57 25.63 -1.31
N GLY A 137 -43.00 24.46 -0.81
CA GLY A 137 -44.36 24.25 -0.32
C GLY A 137 -44.49 24.81 1.08
N ALA A 138 -45.30 25.87 1.25
CA ALA A 138 -45.51 26.58 2.50
C ALA A 138 -45.91 25.66 3.66
N LEU A 139 -45.06 25.55 4.68
CA LEU A 139 -45.46 25.00 5.98
C LEU A 139 -46.01 26.15 6.83
N HIS A 140 -47.33 26.11 6.99
CA HIS A 140 -48.10 26.94 7.89
C HIS A 140 -47.71 26.59 9.34
N PHE A 141 -47.13 27.54 10.07
CA PHE A 141 -47.00 27.44 11.53
C PHE A 141 -48.33 27.86 12.18
N PRO A 142 -48.93 27.04 13.06
CA PRO A 142 -49.99 27.53 13.94
C PRO A 142 -49.33 28.16 15.18
N SER A 143 -49.55 29.46 15.36
CA SER A 143 -49.40 30.11 16.66
C SER A 143 -50.50 29.61 17.58
N PHE A 144 -50.13 29.13 18.77
CA PHE A 144 -51.01 29.22 19.94
C PHE A 144 -50.17 29.68 21.14
N LEU A 145 -50.85 30.54 21.91
CA LEU A 145 -50.41 31.37 23.04
C LEU A 145 -49.66 30.62 24.14
#